data_AF-A0A2P6QV33-F1
#
_entry.id   AF-A0A2P6QV33-F1
#
_cell.length_a   1.000
_cell.length_b   1.000
_cell.length_c   1.000
_cell.angle_alpha   90.00
_cell.angle_beta   90.00
_cell.angle_gamma   90.00
#
_symmetry.space_group_name_H-M   'P 1'
#
loop_
_entity.id
_entity.type
_entity.pdbx_description
1 polymer ?
#
loop_
_entity_poly.entity_id
_entity_poly.type
_entity_poly.pdbx_seq_one_letter_code
_entity_poly.pdbx_strand_id
1 'polypeptide(L)' 'MSKKRRRMLPFSPSEDAAVRLKQMASLATALTSTGTDFSNKLSYRPGMAPREANCPYYGQGGMQDIENGGRHAR' A
#
# COMPACT_ATOMS: atom_id res chain seq x y z
N MET A 1 -19.24 27.16 8.69
CA MET A 1 -17.84 27.08 8.24
C MET A 1 -17.51 25.63 7.89
N SER A 2 -17.15 25.34 6.64
CA SER A 2 -16.74 23.98 6.24
C SER A 2 -15.28 23.75 6.64
N LYS A 3 -14.98 22.66 7.38
CA LYS A 3 -13.60 22.32 7.75
C LYS A 3 -12.80 21.93 6.51
N LYS A 4 -11.60 22.49 6.36
CA LYS A 4 -10.68 22.16 5.27
C LYS A 4 -10.36 20.66 5.32
N ARG A 5 -10.53 19.98 4.18
CA ARG A 5 -10.28 18.55 4.05
C ARG A 5 -8.78 18.27 4.21
N ARG A 6 -8.45 17.21 4.96
CA ARG A 6 -7.07 16.73 5.11
C ARG A 6 -6.65 16.03 3.81
N ARG A 7 -5.40 16.22 3.38
CA ARG A 7 -4.82 15.60 2.19
C ARG A 7 -3.69 14.67 2.59
N MET A 8 -3.51 13.57 1.85
CA MET A 8 -2.33 12.72 2.01
C MET A 8 -1.09 13.45 1.47
N LEU A 9 0.03 13.29 2.17
CA LEU A 9 1.33 13.80 1.75
C LEU A 9 2.20 12.62 1.30
N PRO A 10 3.03 12.81 0.27
CA PRO A 10 3.95 11.76 -0.16
C PRO A 10 5.01 11.50 0.91
N PHE A 11 5.47 10.26 0.96
CA PHE A 11 6.64 9.89 1.73
C PHE A 11 7.90 10.54 1.14
N SER A 12 8.77 11.08 2.00
CA SER A 12 10.10 11.57 1.63
C SER A 12 11.14 10.56 2.10
N PRO A 13 11.82 9.84 1.18
CA PRO A 13 12.83 8.86 1.57
C PRO A 13 14.09 9.52 2.15
N SER A 14 14.88 8.75 2.90
CA SER A 14 16.19 9.20 3.37
C SER A 14 17.09 9.55 2.18
N GLU A 15 17.77 10.70 2.24
CA GLU A 15 18.62 11.19 1.14
C GLU A 15 19.81 10.28 0.85
N ASP A 16 20.43 9.72 1.89
CA ASP A 16 21.54 8.79 1.77
C ASP A 16 21.08 7.43 1.22
N ALA A 17 21.69 7.01 0.11
CA ALA A 17 21.45 5.73 -0.53
C ALA A 17 21.81 4.53 0.37
N ALA A 18 22.88 4.64 1.16
CA ALA A 18 23.28 3.58 2.07
C ALA A 18 22.23 3.34 3.16
N VAL A 19 21.60 4.42 3.65
CA VAL A 19 20.49 4.34 4.61
C VAL A 19 19.28 3.67 4.00
N ARG A 20 18.88 4.03 2.75
CA ARG A 20 17.76 3.37 2.07
C ARG A 20 18.00 1.89 1.84
N LEU A 21 19.21 1.51 1.43
CA LEU A 21 19.60 0.11 1.27
C LEU A 21 19.51 -0.65 2.59
N LYS A 22 20.01 -0.07 3.69
CA LYS A 22 19.89 -0.66 5.03
C LYS A 22 18.44 -0.86 5.45
N GLN A 23 17.56 0.10 5.15
CA GLN A 23 16.12 -0.01 5.42
C GLN A 23 15.49 -1.17 4.64
N MET A 24 15.76 -1.28 3.33
CA MET A 24 15.23 -2.38 2.51
C MET A 24 15.82 -3.74 2.89
N ALA A 25 17.09 -3.79 3.30
CA ALA A 25 17.73 -5.02 3.77
C ALA A 25 17.08 -5.56 5.06
N SER A 26 16.67 -4.66 5.97
CA SER A 26 15.91 -5.03 7.17
C SER A 26 14.59 -5.73 6.81
N LEU A 27 13.84 -5.16 5.86
CA LEU A 27 12.60 -5.76 5.36
C LEU A 27 12.88 -7.13 4.71
N ALA A 28 13.88 -7.23 3.83
CA ALA A 28 14.22 -8.47 3.16
C ALA A 28 14.62 -9.59 4.15
N THR A 29 15.33 -9.23 5.23
CA THR A 29 15.71 -10.18 6.28
C THR A 29 14.48 -10.75 6.99
N ALA A 30 13.52 -9.89 7.36
CA ALA A 30 12.28 -10.31 8.01
C ALA A 30 11.38 -11.15 7.08
N LEU A 31 11.30 -10.79 5.79
CA LEU A 31 10.56 -11.58 4.80
C LEU A 31 11.18 -12.96 4.61
N THR A 32 12.51 -13.02 4.48
CA THR A 32 13.25 -14.28 4.33
C THR A 32 13.09 -15.18 5.55
N SER A 33 13.15 -14.64 6.77
CA SER A 33 13.01 -15.45 7.99
C SER A 33 11.62 -16.09 8.13
N THR A 34 10.60 -15.51 7.51
CA THR A 34 9.24 -16.06 7.47
C THR A 34 8.97 -16.90 6.22
N GLY A 35 9.93 -17.01 5.29
CA GLY A 35 9.73 -17.67 4.00
C GLY A 35 8.73 -16.95 3.08
N THR A 36 8.60 -15.63 3.23
CA THR A 36 7.64 -14.81 2.47
C THR A 36 8.35 -14.05 1.34
N ASP A 37 7.76 -14.07 0.14
CA ASP A 37 8.23 -13.26 -0.99
C ASP A 37 7.71 -11.81 -0.90
N PHE A 38 8.54 -10.85 -1.31
CA PHE A 38 8.12 -9.46 -1.39
C PHE A 38 7.10 -9.22 -2.52
N SER A 39 6.00 -8.52 -2.19
CA SER A 39 5.08 -7.95 -3.17
C SER A 39 4.58 -6.59 -2.68
N ASN A 40 4.66 -5.56 -3.53
CA ASN A 40 4.07 -4.24 -3.27
C ASN A 40 2.69 -4.06 -3.91
N LYS A 41 2.05 -5.16 -4.32
CA LYS A 41 0.73 -5.15 -4.97
C LYS A 41 -0.15 -6.25 -4.36
N LEU A 42 -1.45 -6.00 -4.37
CA LEU A 42 -2.42 -7.04 -4.05
C LEU A 42 -2.39 -8.14 -5.13
N SER A 43 -2.28 -9.39 -4.70
CA SER A 43 -2.25 -10.56 -5.57
C SER A 43 -3.53 -11.39 -5.40
N TYR A 44 -4.00 -11.97 -6.50
CA TYR A 44 -5.16 -12.87 -6.53
C TYR A 44 -4.68 -14.21 -7.09
N ARG A 45 -4.75 -15.27 -6.29
CA ARG A 45 -4.18 -16.59 -6.64
C ARG A 45 -5.29 -17.53 -7.13
N PRO A 46 -4.99 -18.45 -8.07
CA PRO A 46 -5.92 -19.52 -8.40
C PRO A 46 -6.35 -20.31 -7.15
N GLY A 47 -7.63 -20.66 -7.06
CA GLY A 47 -8.21 -21.33 -5.89
C GLY A 47 -8.49 -20.41 -4.69
N MET A 48 -8.18 -19.11 -4.79
CA MET A 48 -8.56 -18.06 -3.83
C MET A 48 -9.54 -17.09 -4.49
N ALA A 49 -9.92 -16.02 -3.77
CA ALA A 49 -10.82 -15.01 -4.30
C ALA A 49 -10.26 -14.34 -5.58
N PRO A 50 -11.09 -14.15 -6.62
CA PRO A 50 -10.68 -13.48 -7.85
C PRO A 50 -10.68 -11.96 -7.65
N ARG A 51 -10.12 -11.22 -8.61
CA ARG A 51 -9.99 -9.76 -8.52
C ARG A 51 -11.34 -9.06 -8.48
N GLU A 52 -12.31 -9.59 -9.20
CA GLU A 52 -13.67 -9.08 -9.35
C GLU A 52 -14.42 -9.09 -8.03
N ALA A 53 -14.05 -9.99 -7.11
CA ALA A 53 -14.63 -10.04 -5.76
C ALA A 53 -14.18 -8.85 -4.90
N ASN A 54 -13.07 -8.18 -5.22
CA ASN A 54 -12.63 -6.97 -4.56
C ASN A 54 -13.36 -5.74 -5.14
N CYS A 55 -14.61 -5.56 -4.74
CA CYS A 55 -15.41 -4.40 -5.09
C CYS A 55 -15.79 -3.61 -3.83
N PRO A 56 -15.46 -2.30 -3.75
CA PRO A 56 -15.73 -1.49 -2.55
C PRO A 56 -17.22 -1.37 -2.22
N TYR A 57 -18.11 -1.59 -3.20
CA TYR A 57 -19.56 -1.62 -3.01
C TYR A 57 -20.03 -2.71 -2.04
N TYR A 58 -19.28 -3.81 -1.93
CA TYR A 58 -19.63 -4.91 -1.04
C TYR A 58 -19.27 -4.65 0.43
N GLY A 59 -18.62 -3.53 0.76
CA GLY A 59 -18.32 -3.14 2.14
C GLY A 59 -19.56 -2.70 2.90
N GLN A 60 -19.93 -3.41 3.97
CA GLN A 60 -21.08 -3.06 4.80
C GLN A 60 -20.86 -1.70 5.48
N GLY A 61 -21.80 -0.78 5.31
CA GLY A 61 -21.67 0.61 5.77
C GLY A 61 -20.98 1.55 4.78
N GLY A 62 -20.62 1.04 3.59
CA GLY A 62 -19.93 1.79 2.54
C GLY A 62 -18.42 1.90 2.78
N MET A 63 -17.70 2.29 1.73
CA MET A 63 -16.25 2.53 1.78
C MET A 63 -15.95 3.95 1.32
N GLN A 64 -15.06 4.65 2.03
CA GLN A 64 -14.67 6.01 1.67
C GLN A 64 -13.77 6.01 0.41
N ASP A 65 -14.12 6.83 -0.57
CA ASP A 65 -13.32 7.01 -1.78
C ASP A 65 -12.02 7.78 -1.51
N ILE A 66 -10.95 7.36 -2.17
CA ILE A 66 -9.69 8.09 -2.20
C ILE A 66 -9.77 9.18 -3.27
N GLU A 67 -9.59 10.43 -2.85
CA GLU A 67 -9.55 11.57 -3.76
C GLU A 67 -8.35 11.51 -4.72
N ASN A 68 -8.46 12.14 -5.89
CA ASN A 68 -7.39 12.16 -6.89
C ASN A 68 -6.02 12.59 -6.34
N GLY A 69 -5.97 13.54 -5.39
CA GLY A 69 -4.73 13.99 -4.76
C GLY A 69 -4.14 13.04 -3.70
N GLY A 70 -4.84 11.94 -3.39
CA GLY A 70 -4.38 10.87 -2.49
C GLY A 70 -3.82 9.65 -3.22
N ARG A 71 -3.88 9.62 -4.56
CA ARG A 71 -3.28 8.55 -5.35
C ARG A 71 -1.79 8.85 -5.48
N HIS A 72 -0.93 7.90 -5.09
CA HIS A 72 0.45 7.93 -5.55
C HIS A 72 0.46 7.86 -7.08
N ALA A 73 1.12 8.83 -7.74
CA ALA A 73 1.38 8.78 -9.17
C ALA A 73 2.05 7.43 -9.49
N ARG A 74 1.54 6.74 -10.51
CA ARG A 74 2.07 5.45 -10.95
C ARG A 74 3.43 5.61 -11.60
#